data_AF-A0A2N2Z5S7-F1
#
_entry.id   AF-A0A2N2Z5S7-F1
#
_cell.length_a   1.000
_cell.length_b   1.000
_cell.length_c   1.000
_cell.angle_alpha   90.00
_cell.angle_beta   90.00
_cell.angle_gamma   90.00
#
_symmetry.space_group_name_H-M   'P 1'
#
loop_
_entity.id
_entity.type
_entity.pdbx_description
1 polymer ?
#
loop_
_entity_poly.entity_id
_entity_poly.type
_entity_poly.pdbx_seq_one_letter_code
_entity_poly.pdbx_strand_id
1 'polypeptide(L)'
;MKEQINTRSQQKSVHSGSLIKRMLQAGAVALFLIAAFLLSADHVNPEWSKYWMVKPLILTPMVASLGGVLYYYLDNLRTGTTTMKIVAAILSLLGFVFFLWMGFVLGLNGTFWN
;
A
#
# COMPACT_ATOMS: atom_id res chain seq x y z
N MET A 1 -31.92 -24.90 -33.97
CA MET A 1 -31.14 -23.76 -34.50
C MET A 1 -31.04 -22.70 -33.42
N LYS A 2 -29.82 -22.51 -32.89
CA LYS A 2 -29.32 -21.40 -32.04
C LYS A 2 -29.77 -21.35 -30.57
N GLU A 3 -29.07 -22.15 -29.79
CA GLU A 3 -28.80 -21.98 -28.36
C GLU A 3 -28.12 -20.62 -28.13
N GLN A 4 -28.85 -19.67 -27.53
CA GLN A 4 -28.34 -18.34 -27.20
C GLN A 4 -27.59 -18.44 -25.86
N ILE A 5 -26.29 -18.72 -25.95
CA ILE A 5 -25.35 -18.66 -24.81
C ILE A 5 -25.26 -17.20 -24.37
N ASN A 6 -26.08 -16.84 -23.37
CA ASN A 6 -26.07 -15.52 -22.75
C ASN A 6 -24.86 -15.43 -21.81
N THR A 7 -23.68 -15.15 -22.35
CA THR A 7 -22.48 -14.78 -21.61
C THR A 7 -22.67 -13.38 -21.01
N ARG A 8 -23.43 -13.28 -19.91
CA ARG A 8 -23.33 -12.14 -19.00
C ARG A 8 -21.95 -12.21 -18.34
N SER A 9 -20.97 -11.54 -18.92
CA SER A 9 -19.79 -11.11 -18.21
C SER A 9 -20.29 -10.32 -16.99
N GLN A 10 -20.29 -10.98 -15.83
CA GLN A 10 -20.55 -10.35 -14.53
C GLN A 10 -19.40 -9.38 -14.26
N GLN A 11 -19.43 -8.22 -14.92
CA GLN A 11 -18.56 -7.10 -14.63
C GLN A 11 -19.03 -6.56 -13.28
N LYS A 12 -18.55 -7.21 -12.22
CA LYS A 12 -18.66 -6.75 -10.84
C LYS A 12 -18.22 -5.29 -10.85
N SER A 13 -19.17 -4.38 -10.68
CA SER A 13 -18.93 -2.95 -10.75
C SER A 13 -17.76 -2.62 -9.82
N VAL A 14 -16.66 -2.15 -10.40
CA VAL A 14 -15.47 -1.68 -9.69
C VAL A 14 -15.92 -0.55 -8.80
N HIS A 15 -16.24 -0.85 -7.54
CA HIS A 15 -16.76 0.13 -6.60
C HIS A 15 -15.57 0.98 -6.15
N SER A 16 -15.25 2.04 -6.90
CA SER A 16 -14.10 2.93 -6.70
C SER A 16 -14.02 3.49 -5.28
N GLY A 17 -15.17 3.64 -4.60
CA GLY A 17 -15.23 4.04 -3.20
C GLY A 17 -14.57 3.05 -2.22
N SER A 18 -14.48 1.77 -2.57
CA SER A 18 -13.77 0.75 -1.77
C SER A 18 -12.25 0.85 -1.93
N LEU A 19 -11.78 1.17 -3.13
CA LEU A 19 -10.35 1.32 -3.43
C LEU A 19 -9.76 2.52 -2.71
N ILE A 20 -10.39 3.69 -2.78
CA ILE A 20 -9.91 4.92 -2.13
C ILE A 20 -9.83 4.72 -0.61
N LYS A 21 -10.83 4.07 0.00
CA LYS A 21 -10.81 3.77 1.45
C LYS A 21 -9.62 2.91 1.85
N ARG A 22 -9.30 1.86 1.07
CA ARG A 22 -8.17 0.96 1.34
C ARG A 22 -6.82 1.67 1.16
N MET A 23 -6.69 2.50 0.14
CA MET A 23 -5.50 3.34 -0.07
C MET A 23 -5.30 4.32 1.08
N LEU A 24 -6.39 4.98 1.54
CA LEU A 24 -6.34 5.93 2.64
C LEU A 24 -5.98 5.25 3.96
N GLN A 25 -6.52 4.06 4.23
CA GLN A 25 -6.17 3.26 5.40
C GLN A 25 -4.68 2.86 5.38
N ALA A 26 -4.19 2.33 4.26
CA ALA A 26 -2.79 1.95 4.11
C ALA A 26 -1.85 3.16 4.26
N GLY A 27 -2.20 4.28 3.61
CA GLY A 27 -1.45 5.54 3.71
C GLY A 27 -1.45 6.12 5.13
N ALA A 28 -2.59 6.10 5.82
CA ALA A 28 -2.70 6.59 7.20
C ALA A 28 -1.87 5.75 8.17
N VAL A 29 -1.89 4.41 8.05
CA VAL A 29 -1.06 3.52 8.85
C VAL A 29 0.42 3.79 8.59
N ALA A 30 0.82 3.91 7.32
CA ALA A 30 2.20 4.20 6.96
C ALA A 30 2.66 5.57 7.46
N LEU A 31 1.81 6.59 7.35
CA LEU A 31 2.08 7.94 7.87
C LEU A 31 2.25 7.95 9.38
N PHE A 32 1.40 7.22 10.10
CA PHE A 32 1.52 7.05 11.54
C PHE A 32 2.86 6.39 11.92
N LEU A 33 3.22 5.29 11.24
CA LEU A 33 4.46 4.56 11.51
C LEU A 33 5.72 5.41 11.21
N ILE A 34 5.77 6.10 10.06
CA ILE A 34 6.93 6.93 9.73
C ILE A 34 7.01 8.17 10.64
N ALA A 35 5.89 8.77 11.01
CA ALA A 35 5.88 9.88 11.97
C ALA A 35 6.39 9.43 13.35
N ALA A 36 5.91 8.30 13.86
CA ALA A 36 6.39 7.74 15.13
C ALA A 36 7.88 7.39 15.09
N PHE A 37 8.35 6.85 13.97
CA PHE A 37 9.77 6.56 13.74
C PHE A 37 10.62 7.84 13.76
N LEU A 38 10.17 8.88 13.04
CA LEU A 38 10.87 10.17 12.97
C LEU A 38 10.89 10.90 14.31
N LEU A 39 9.83 10.81 15.11
CA LEU A 39 9.78 11.40 16.45
C LEU A 39 10.66 10.65 17.46
N SER A 40 10.88 9.36 17.25
CA SER A 40 11.81 8.54 18.04
C SER A 40 13.27 8.75 17.65
N ALA A 41 13.55 9.50 16.58
CA ALA A 41 14.91 9.76 16.14
C ALA A 41 15.56 10.84 17.02
N ASP A 42 16.37 10.40 17.98
CA ASP A 42 17.01 11.27 18.98
C ASP A 42 18.27 11.98 18.43
N HIS A 43 18.89 11.45 17.36
CA HIS A 43 20.17 11.93 16.85
C HIS A 43 20.01 12.48 15.43
N VAL A 44 19.92 13.81 15.32
CA VAL A 44 19.89 14.50 14.03
C VAL A 44 21.32 14.79 13.59
N ASN A 45 21.76 14.18 12.49
CA ASN A 45 23.08 14.47 11.92
C ASN A 45 23.07 15.87 11.27
N PRO A 46 24.02 16.76 11.61
CA PRO A 46 24.11 18.10 11.01
C PRO A 46 24.31 18.10 9.48
N GLU A 47 24.74 16.98 8.87
CA GLU A 47 24.88 16.84 7.42
C GLU A 47 23.55 16.62 6.68
N TRP A 48 22.48 16.27 7.39
CA TRP A 48 21.17 16.09 6.77
C TRP A 48 20.54 17.44 6.40
N SER A 49 19.80 17.48 5.29
CA SER A 49 19.13 18.72 4.86
C SER A 49 18.15 19.22 5.93
N LYS A 50 17.96 20.54 6.05
CA LYS A 50 17.00 21.14 7.00
C LYS A 50 15.57 20.55 6.93
N TYR A 51 15.16 20.05 5.75
CA TYR A 51 13.85 19.46 5.50
C TYR A 51 13.91 17.94 5.31
N TRP A 52 14.89 17.26 5.91
CA TRP A 52 15.11 15.83 5.75
C TRP A 52 13.89 14.97 6.11
N MET A 53 13.07 15.41 7.07
CA MET A 53 11.84 14.73 7.50
C MET A 53 10.67 14.84 6.50
N VAL A 54 10.70 15.83 5.60
CA VAL A 54 9.59 16.08 4.65
C VAL A 54 9.51 14.97 3.61
N LYS A 55 10.66 14.53 3.09
CA LYS A 55 10.75 13.43 2.13
C LYS A 55 10.06 12.15 2.64
N PRO A 56 10.43 11.57 3.79
CA PRO A 56 9.82 10.34 4.29
C PRO A 56 8.34 10.52 4.67
N LEU A 57 7.93 11.69 5.18
CA LEU A 57 6.53 11.96 5.53
C LEU A 57 5.58 11.96 4.32
N ILE A 58 6.08 12.27 3.12
CA ILE A 58 5.29 12.31 1.89
C ILE A 58 5.48 11.02 1.09
N LEU A 59 6.74 10.63 0.86
CA LEU A 59 7.07 9.52 -0.01
C LEU A 59 6.62 8.18 0.59
N THR A 60 6.83 7.95 1.88
CA THR A 60 6.47 6.68 2.54
C THR A 60 4.97 6.40 2.47
N PRO A 61 4.08 7.33 2.85
CA PRO A 61 2.63 7.10 2.74
C PRO A 61 2.16 6.98 1.29
N MET A 62 2.76 7.72 0.37
CA MET A 62 2.43 7.61 -1.05
C MET A 62 2.77 6.21 -1.59
N VAL A 63 3.99 5.71 -1.35
CA VAL A 63 4.41 4.38 -1.79
C VAL A 63 3.59 3.29 -1.08
N ALA A 64 3.34 3.41 0.23
CA ALA A 64 2.54 2.45 0.96
C ALA A 64 1.07 2.41 0.51
N SER A 65 0.50 3.54 0.08
CA SER A 65 -0.87 3.60 -0.48
C SER A 65 -1.02 2.73 -1.75
N LEU A 66 0.06 2.55 -2.53
CA LEU A 66 0.10 1.63 -3.68
C LEU A 66 -0.05 0.17 -3.25
N GLY A 67 0.43 -0.19 -2.05
CA GLY A 67 0.15 -1.50 -1.45
C GLY A 67 -1.34 -1.75 -1.21
N GLY A 68 -2.09 -0.69 -0.87
CA GLY A 68 -3.55 -0.74 -0.79
C GLY A 68 -4.24 -0.97 -2.13
N VAL A 69 -3.64 -0.50 -3.23
CA VAL A 69 -4.09 -0.78 -4.60
C VAL A 69 -3.86 -2.25 -4.95
N LEU A 70 -2.69 -2.79 -4.63
CA LEU A 70 -2.40 -4.23 -4.81
C LEU A 70 -3.42 -5.10 -4.06
N TYR A 71 -3.75 -4.74 -2.82
CA TYR A 71 -4.79 -5.41 -2.05
C TYR A 71 -6.15 -5.39 -2.75
N TYR A 72 -6.53 -4.26 -3.36
CA TYR A 72 -7.79 -4.16 -4.09
C TYR A 72 -7.83 -5.09 -5.32
N TYR A 73 -6.75 -5.15 -6.10
CA TYR A 73 -6.68 -6.04 -7.25
C TYR A 73 -6.73 -7.51 -6.81
N LEU A 74 -5.99 -7.88 -5.76
CA LEU A 74 -6.00 -9.24 -5.21
C LEU A 74 -7.36 -9.63 -4.60
N ASP A 75 -8.07 -8.67 -4.01
CA ASP A 75 -9.43 -8.89 -3.51
C ASP A 75 -10.45 -9.12 -4.64
N ASN A 76 -10.15 -8.71 -5.88
CA ASN A 76 -10.99 -9.05 -7.02
C ASN A 76 -10.81 -10.53 -7.46
N LEU A 77 -9.64 -11.13 -7.22
CA LEU A 77 -9.42 -12.58 -7.38
C LEU A 77 -10.12 -13.42 -6.29
N ARG A 78 -10.71 -12.77 -5.27
CA ARG A 78 -11.34 -13.39 -4.10
C ARG A 78 -12.71 -14.02 -4.38
N THR A 79 -13.17 -14.01 -5.64
CA THR A 79 -14.36 -14.73 -6.10
C THR A 79 -14.17 -16.25 -6.15
N GLY A 80 -12.95 -16.75 -5.92
CA GLY A 80 -12.65 -18.19 -5.81
C GLY A 80 -12.92 -18.84 -4.44
N THR A 81 -12.44 -20.07 -4.28
CA THR A 81 -12.53 -20.92 -3.07
C THR A 81 -11.92 -20.27 -1.82
N THR A 82 -12.30 -20.72 -0.63
CA THR A 82 -11.78 -20.23 0.67
C THR A 82 -10.24 -20.15 0.72
N THR A 83 -9.54 -21.10 0.09
CA THR A 83 -8.07 -21.08 -0.06
C THR A 83 -7.56 -19.85 -0.81
N MET A 84 -8.21 -19.46 -1.91
CA MET A 84 -7.84 -18.25 -2.67
C MET A 84 -8.02 -16.98 -1.84
N LYS A 85 -8.99 -16.96 -0.92
CA LYS A 85 -9.19 -15.84 0.00
C LYS A 85 -8.04 -15.69 1.00
N ILE A 86 -7.47 -16.81 1.47
CA ILE A 86 -6.32 -16.83 2.38
C ILE A 86 -5.06 -16.42 1.63
N VAL A 87 -4.82 -16.99 0.45
CA VAL A 87 -3.67 -16.65 -0.40
C VAL A 87 -3.68 -15.17 -0.76
N ALA A 88 -4.83 -14.62 -1.18
CA ALA A 88 -4.97 -13.19 -1.47
C ALA A 88 -4.66 -12.31 -0.25
N ALA A 89 -5.09 -12.71 0.95
CA ALA A 89 -4.81 -11.96 2.18
C ALA A 89 -3.31 -11.95 2.51
N ILE A 90 -2.64 -13.11 2.44
CA ILE A 90 -1.20 -13.23 2.70
C ILE A 90 -0.40 -12.41 1.69
N LEU A 91 -0.71 -12.55 0.39
CA LEU A 91 0.00 -11.85 -0.67
C LEU A 91 -0.16 -10.33 -0.55
N SER A 92 -1.32 -9.88 -0.09
CA SER A 92 -1.59 -8.46 0.13
C SER A 92 -0.87 -7.92 1.36
N LEU A 93 -0.76 -8.71 2.43
CA LEU A 93 0.04 -8.36 3.60
C LEU A 93 1.51 -8.24 3.22
N LEU A 94 2.05 -9.21 2.48
CA LEU A 94 3.43 -9.17 1.98
C LEU A 94 3.66 -7.96 1.07
N GLY A 95 2.72 -7.69 0.15
CA GLY A 95 2.78 -6.51 -0.70
C GLY A 95 2.78 -5.21 0.12
N PHE A 96 1.89 -5.08 1.11
CA PHE A 96 1.87 -3.91 1.99
C PHE A 96 3.19 -3.72 2.74
N VAL A 97 3.73 -4.79 3.35
CA VAL A 97 5.02 -4.74 4.05
C VAL A 97 6.15 -4.35 3.09
N PHE A 98 6.15 -4.89 1.87
CA PHE A 98 7.13 -4.55 0.85
C PHE A 98 7.05 -3.06 0.44
N PHE A 99 5.86 -2.54 0.14
CA PHE A 99 5.68 -1.13 -0.21
C PHE A 99 5.99 -0.19 0.97
N LEU A 100 5.62 -0.57 2.19
CA LEU A 100 5.98 0.17 3.40
C LEU A 100 7.51 0.25 3.55
N TRP A 101 8.19 -0.89 3.45
CA TRP A 101 9.65 -0.97 3.53
C TRP A 101 10.32 -0.13 2.45
N MET A 102 9.87 -0.24 1.19
CA MET A 102 10.37 0.59 0.09
C MET A 102 10.14 2.08 0.35
N GLY A 103 8.99 2.45 0.91
CA GLY A 103 8.72 3.81 1.34
C GLY A 103 9.75 4.32 2.36
N PHE A 104 10.09 3.51 3.37
CA PHE A 104 11.14 3.84 4.33
C PHE A 104 12.51 4.02 3.68
N VAL A 105 12.95 3.06 2.86
CA VAL A 105 14.26 3.11 2.19
C VAL A 105 14.35 4.33 1.28
N LEU A 106 13.34 4.58 0.44
CA LEU A 106 13.34 5.72 -0.49
C LEU A 106 13.14 7.05 0.23
N GLY A 107 12.28 7.09 1.24
CA GLY A 107 11.94 8.28 2.01
C GLY A 107 13.11 8.76 2.87
N LEU A 108 13.88 7.82 3.44
CA LEU A 108 15.04 8.10 4.29
C LEU A 108 16.36 8.04 3.52
N ASN A 109 16.32 7.96 2.18
CA ASN A 109 17.52 8.03 1.35
C ASN A 109 18.24 9.39 1.54
N GLY A 110 19.54 9.33 1.83
CA GLY A 110 20.37 10.48 2.20
C GLY A 110 20.28 10.85 3.68
N THR A 111 19.72 9.96 4.52
CA THR A 111 19.72 10.09 5.98
C THR A 111 20.18 8.79 6.65
N PHE A 112 19.25 7.91 7.01
CA PHE A 112 19.50 6.59 7.61
C PHE A 112 19.93 5.54 6.59
N TRP A 113 19.76 5.84 5.29
CA TRP A 113 20.16 4.97 4.18
C TRP A 113 21.00 5.78 3.20
N ASN A 114 22.11 5.17 2.74
CA ASN A 114 22.99 5.66 1.67
C ASN A 114 23.04 4.64 0.54
#